data_AF-A0A1B8ZKZ8-F1
#
_entry.id   AF-A0A1B8ZKZ8-F1
#
_cell.length_a   1.000
_cell.length_b   1.000
_cell.length_c   1.000
_cell.angle_alpha   90.00
_cell.angle_beta   90.00
_cell.angle_gamma   90.00
#
_symmetry.space_group_name_H-M   'P 1'
#
loop_
_entity.id
_entity.type
_entity.pdbx_description
1 polymer ?
#
loop_
_entity_poly.entity_id
_entity_poly.type
_entity_poly.pdbx_seq_one_letter_code
_entity_poly.pdbx_strand_id
1 'polypeptide(L)'
;MSLTSEQQNFINTNFHENIPKRELNESKFKELKTSEELHYLATQHNWDHGVKVLQWIAESPVCSEATALELFWLAQPQDFEEYKLDSTLKNAFQNEVFTLLKTLLVNYPKGFYPKTTIVFDPKPLYESQLIIPDWIFQKTKGEESYVYYEEDDIDYWFEEDWKKNINRAETSIELFNIAYFINEPEHADLILQHPLCDKGIAVLTFWRLYTECSLYTDTNDKLKEIINNILNNRYPEILSYNPQSDEKVDYKKKKIAWEIPEIFRKPV
;
A
#
# COMPACT_ATOMS: atom_id res chain seq x y z
N MET A 1 -12.78 22.62 -18.90
CA MET A 1 -14.09 22.49 -19.60
C MET A 1 -14.54 21.04 -19.48
N SER A 2 -15.84 20.74 -19.48
CA SER A 2 -16.29 19.34 -19.50
C SER A 2 -16.25 18.79 -20.93
N LEU A 3 -15.82 17.53 -21.10
CA LEU A 3 -15.78 16.86 -22.41
C LEU A 3 -17.18 16.71 -23.01
N THR A 4 -17.27 16.82 -24.34
CA THR A 4 -18.51 16.49 -25.06
C THR A 4 -18.73 14.98 -25.08
N SER A 5 -19.98 14.55 -25.28
CA SER A 5 -20.30 13.13 -25.46
C SER A 5 -19.58 12.50 -26.65
N GLU A 6 -19.33 13.27 -27.72
CA GLU A 6 -18.57 12.80 -28.88
C GLU A 6 -17.12 12.50 -28.53
N GLN A 7 -16.47 13.36 -27.74
CA GLN A 7 -15.10 13.14 -27.27
C GLN A 7 -15.01 11.92 -26.36
N GLN A 8 -15.94 11.79 -25.41
CA GLN A 8 -16.00 10.61 -24.52
C GLN A 8 -16.22 9.32 -25.32
N ASN A 9 -17.18 9.32 -26.27
CA ASN A 9 -17.45 8.17 -27.12
C ASN A 9 -16.25 7.80 -28.00
N PHE A 10 -15.53 8.80 -28.53
CA PHE A 10 -14.30 8.55 -29.27
C PHE A 10 -13.26 7.87 -28.39
N ILE A 11 -13.01 8.39 -27.19
CA ILE A 11 -12.05 7.82 -26.25
C ILE A 11 -12.44 6.39 -25.88
N ASN A 12 -13.68 6.20 -25.43
CA ASN A 12 -14.20 4.88 -25.01
C ASN A 12 -14.16 3.87 -26.16
N THR A 13 -14.37 4.27 -27.40
CA THR A 13 -14.35 3.37 -28.56
C THR A 13 -12.93 2.95 -28.96
N ASN A 14 -11.94 3.85 -28.81
CA ASN A 14 -10.58 3.62 -29.30
C ASN A 14 -9.59 3.17 -28.21
N PHE A 15 -9.95 3.33 -26.94
CA PHE A 15 -9.09 3.01 -25.79
C PHE A 15 -9.84 2.27 -24.66
N HIS A 16 -10.97 1.60 -24.95
CA HIS A 16 -11.62 0.73 -23.99
C HIS A 16 -10.64 -0.30 -23.42
N GLU A 17 -10.84 -0.70 -22.17
CA GLU A 17 -10.08 -1.78 -21.51
C GLU A 17 -10.04 -3.09 -22.32
N ASN A 18 -11.04 -3.37 -23.16
CA ASN A 18 -11.11 -4.63 -23.91
C ASN A 18 -10.24 -4.65 -25.18
N ILE A 19 -9.56 -3.54 -25.51
CA ILE A 19 -8.71 -3.46 -26.70
C ILE A 19 -7.34 -4.06 -26.37
N PRO A 20 -6.91 -5.14 -27.05
CA PRO A 20 -5.60 -5.72 -26.81
C PRO A 20 -4.47 -4.71 -27.07
N LYS A 21 -3.40 -4.76 -26.28
CA LYS A 21 -2.23 -3.85 -26.40
C LYS A 21 -1.63 -3.75 -27.82
N ARG A 22 -1.73 -4.82 -28.61
CA ARG A 22 -1.27 -4.89 -30.01
C ARG A 22 -2.16 -4.11 -30.99
N GLU A 23 -3.41 -3.85 -30.61
CA GLU A 23 -4.44 -3.17 -31.40
C GLU A 23 -4.56 -1.68 -31.03
N LEU A 24 -3.95 -1.26 -29.91
CA LEU A 24 -3.83 0.15 -29.54
C LEU A 24 -3.14 0.96 -30.63
N ASN A 25 -3.81 2.03 -31.07
CA ASN A 25 -3.39 2.84 -32.20
C ASN A 25 -2.90 4.22 -31.76
N GLU A 26 -1.60 4.44 -31.84
CA GLU A 26 -0.97 5.71 -31.46
C GLU A 26 -1.44 6.89 -32.34
N SER A 27 -1.81 6.64 -33.61
CA SER A 27 -2.37 7.69 -34.47
C SER A 27 -3.72 8.17 -33.95
N LYS A 28 -4.54 7.28 -33.38
CA LYS A 28 -5.78 7.66 -32.68
C LYS A 28 -5.50 8.45 -31.42
N PHE A 29 -4.45 8.09 -30.69
CA PHE A 29 -4.06 8.82 -29.49
C PHE A 29 -3.66 10.27 -29.85
N LYS A 30 -2.95 10.46 -30.96
CA LYS A 30 -2.57 11.78 -31.47
C LYS A 30 -3.75 12.65 -31.90
N GLU A 31 -4.96 12.11 -32.05
CA GLU A 31 -6.18 12.89 -32.30
C GLU A 31 -6.65 13.63 -31.03
N LEU A 32 -6.27 13.18 -29.83
CA LEU A 32 -6.57 13.86 -28.56
C LEU A 32 -5.70 15.11 -28.41
N LYS A 33 -6.32 16.27 -28.18
CA LYS A 33 -5.66 17.59 -28.21
C LYS A 33 -5.72 18.36 -26.90
N THR A 34 -6.55 17.93 -25.96
CA THR A 34 -6.82 18.68 -24.73
C THR A 34 -6.39 17.91 -23.49
N SER A 35 -6.08 18.64 -22.42
CA SER A 35 -5.75 18.05 -21.14
C SER A 35 -6.93 17.28 -20.55
N GLU A 36 -8.16 17.74 -20.78
CA GLU A 36 -9.36 17.06 -20.30
C GLU A 36 -9.61 15.71 -20.99
N GLU A 37 -9.29 15.58 -22.28
CA GLU A 37 -9.35 14.29 -22.99
C GLU A 37 -8.34 13.29 -22.41
N LEU A 38 -7.11 13.73 -22.16
CA LEU A 38 -6.08 12.87 -21.58
C LEU A 38 -6.37 12.50 -20.13
N HIS A 39 -6.91 13.43 -19.34
CA HIS A 39 -7.31 13.14 -17.97
C HIS A 39 -8.47 12.16 -17.92
N TYR A 40 -9.52 12.35 -18.74
CA TYR A 40 -10.60 11.38 -18.83
C TYR A 40 -10.07 10.00 -19.24
N LEU A 41 -9.22 9.92 -20.26
CA LEU A 41 -8.60 8.65 -20.66
C LEU A 41 -7.80 8.00 -19.51
N ALA A 42 -6.99 8.77 -18.77
CA ALA A 42 -6.26 8.27 -17.61
C ALA A 42 -7.18 7.71 -16.52
N THR A 43 -8.26 8.43 -16.18
CA THR A 43 -9.20 8.05 -15.12
C THR A 43 -10.04 6.82 -15.46
N GLN A 44 -10.34 6.60 -16.74
CA GLN A 44 -11.12 5.45 -17.21
C GLN A 44 -10.26 4.23 -17.54
N HIS A 45 -8.93 4.37 -17.52
CA HIS A 45 -8.03 3.30 -17.90
C HIS A 45 -7.92 2.25 -16.79
N ASN A 46 -8.20 1.00 -17.14
CA ASN A 46 -7.99 -0.14 -16.26
C ASN A 46 -6.49 -0.54 -16.25
N TRP A 47 -5.82 -0.34 -15.12
CA TRP A 47 -4.38 -0.55 -14.96
C TRP A 47 -3.94 -2.01 -15.18
N ASP A 48 -4.84 -2.98 -15.00
CA ASP A 48 -4.58 -4.40 -15.27
C ASP A 48 -4.34 -4.69 -16.76
N HIS A 49 -4.77 -3.79 -17.65
CA HIS A 49 -4.53 -3.89 -19.09
C HIS A 49 -3.16 -3.32 -19.51
N GLY A 50 -2.32 -2.97 -18.54
CA GLY A 50 -0.98 -2.45 -18.72
C GLY A 50 -0.95 -0.94 -18.98
N VAL A 51 0.26 -0.37 -18.97
CA VAL A 51 0.44 1.09 -18.86
C VAL A 51 0.80 1.79 -20.18
N LYS A 52 0.64 1.11 -21.33
CA LYS A 52 1.09 1.65 -22.63
C LYS A 52 0.42 2.99 -22.99
N VAL A 53 -0.90 3.09 -22.79
CA VAL A 53 -1.64 4.33 -23.03
C VAL A 53 -1.25 5.41 -22.03
N LEU A 54 -1.05 5.03 -20.77
CA LEU A 54 -0.60 5.94 -19.71
C LEU A 54 0.80 6.51 -19.99
N GLN A 55 1.68 5.71 -20.59
CA GLN A 55 2.98 6.16 -21.08
C GLN A 55 2.82 7.24 -22.16
N TRP A 56 1.92 7.04 -23.13
CA TRP A 56 1.63 8.05 -24.15
C TRP A 56 1.08 9.35 -23.55
N ILE A 57 0.23 9.24 -22.51
CA ILE A 57 -0.26 10.40 -21.75
C ILE A 57 0.91 11.12 -21.07
N ALA A 58 1.78 10.40 -20.35
CA ALA A 58 2.92 10.99 -19.64
C ALA A 58 3.96 11.65 -20.57
N GLU A 59 4.07 11.21 -21.81
CA GLU A 59 4.94 11.79 -22.84
C GLU A 59 4.29 12.96 -23.60
N SER A 60 2.96 13.13 -23.47
CA SER A 60 2.22 14.13 -24.23
C SER A 60 2.38 15.54 -23.66
N PRO A 61 2.73 16.55 -24.48
CA PRO A 61 2.87 17.94 -24.02
C PRO A 61 1.54 18.60 -23.63
N VAL A 62 0.39 17.97 -23.92
CA VAL A 62 -0.93 18.44 -23.50
C VAL A 62 -1.43 17.77 -22.22
N CYS A 63 -0.67 16.83 -21.65
CA CYS A 63 -0.99 16.22 -20.36
C CYS A 63 -0.88 17.27 -19.25
N SER A 64 -1.91 17.40 -18.41
CA SER A 64 -1.89 18.39 -17.33
C SER A 64 -0.98 17.97 -16.18
N GLU A 65 -0.52 18.95 -15.41
CA GLU A 65 0.21 18.71 -14.16
C GLU A 65 -0.59 17.79 -13.21
N ALA A 66 -1.90 18.01 -13.09
CA ALA A 66 -2.78 17.17 -12.27
C ALA A 66 -2.84 15.71 -12.76
N THR A 67 -2.99 15.49 -14.08
CA THR A 67 -3.01 14.14 -14.66
C THR A 67 -1.66 13.43 -14.50
N ALA A 68 -0.55 14.14 -14.71
CA ALA A 68 0.78 13.56 -14.50
C ALA A 68 1.01 13.17 -13.03
N LEU A 69 0.54 13.99 -12.09
CA LEU A 69 0.60 13.71 -10.66
C LEU A 69 -0.26 12.49 -10.28
N GLU A 70 -1.47 12.41 -10.83
CA GLU A 70 -2.37 11.26 -10.67
C GLU A 70 -1.72 9.97 -11.16
N LEU A 71 -1.18 9.96 -12.38
CA LEU A 71 -0.47 8.80 -12.92
C LEU A 71 0.73 8.40 -12.06
N PHE A 72 1.46 9.37 -11.52
CA PHE A 72 2.62 9.08 -10.67
C PHE A 72 2.20 8.29 -9.43
N TRP A 73 1.16 8.73 -8.72
CA TRP A 73 0.74 8.06 -7.48
C TRP A 73 -0.03 6.77 -7.71
N LEU A 74 -0.86 6.69 -8.76
CA LEU A 74 -1.54 5.45 -9.12
C LEU A 74 -0.56 4.36 -9.60
N ALA A 75 0.62 4.73 -10.10
CA ALA A 75 1.69 3.81 -10.44
C ALA A 75 2.45 3.25 -9.22
N GLN A 76 2.05 3.58 -7.99
CA GLN A 76 2.60 3.05 -6.73
C GLN A 76 4.13 3.17 -6.65
N PRO A 77 4.69 4.40 -6.69
CA PRO A 77 6.13 4.64 -6.76
C PRO A 77 6.91 3.99 -5.61
N GLN A 78 6.28 3.86 -4.44
CA GLN A 78 6.82 3.20 -3.24
C GLN A 78 7.27 1.75 -3.49
N ASP A 79 6.64 1.04 -4.44
CA ASP A 79 7.02 -0.32 -4.77
C ASP A 79 8.29 -0.40 -5.61
N PHE A 80 8.75 0.76 -6.11
CA PHE A 80 9.92 0.86 -6.97
C PHE A 80 11.10 1.61 -6.34
N GLU A 81 10.96 2.12 -5.12
CA GLU A 81 12.02 2.86 -4.39
C GLU A 81 13.29 2.02 -4.19
N GLU A 82 13.20 0.69 -4.22
CA GLU A 82 14.37 -0.21 -4.09
C GLU A 82 15.21 -0.37 -5.36
N TYR A 83 14.65 -0.03 -6.52
CA TYR A 83 15.35 -0.16 -7.80
C TYR A 83 16.07 1.14 -8.15
N LYS A 84 17.30 1.03 -8.66
CA LYS A 84 18.01 2.20 -9.17
C LYS A 84 17.28 2.75 -10.40
N LEU A 85 17.17 4.07 -10.52
CA LEU A 85 16.47 4.72 -11.64
C LEU A 85 17.12 4.46 -13.02
N ASP A 86 18.41 4.09 -13.07
CA ASP A 86 19.11 3.71 -14.29
C ASP A 86 18.93 2.22 -14.67
N SER A 87 18.18 1.46 -13.87
CA SER A 87 18.00 0.03 -14.09
C SER A 87 16.79 -0.30 -14.99
N THR A 88 16.88 -1.50 -15.58
CA THR A 88 15.79 -2.18 -16.29
C THR A 88 15.41 -3.41 -15.47
N LEU A 89 14.11 -3.55 -15.16
CA LEU A 89 13.63 -4.64 -14.34
C LEU A 89 13.44 -5.91 -15.17
N LYS A 90 13.65 -7.07 -14.55
CA LYS A 90 13.50 -8.38 -15.23
C LYS A 90 12.05 -8.70 -15.55
N ASN A 91 11.12 -8.34 -14.67
CA ASN A 91 9.69 -8.50 -14.92
C ASN A 91 9.22 -7.43 -15.90
N ALA A 92 8.70 -7.84 -17.04
CA ALA A 92 8.30 -6.92 -18.12
C ALA A 92 7.19 -5.96 -17.69
N PHE A 93 6.17 -6.43 -16.97
CA PHE A 93 5.06 -5.61 -16.50
C PHE A 93 5.54 -4.55 -15.50
N GLN A 94 6.32 -4.97 -14.49
CA GLN A 94 6.93 -4.03 -13.53
C GLN A 94 7.86 -3.04 -14.24
N ASN A 95 8.62 -3.49 -15.25
CA ASN A 95 9.50 -2.60 -16.00
C ASN A 95 8.74 -1.53 -16.81
N GLU A 96 7.54 -1.85 -17.31
CA GLU A 96 6.69 -0.88 -18.00
C GLU A 96 6.19 0.19 -17.03
N VAL A 97 5.69 -0.21 -15.86
CA VAL A 97 5.29 0.74 -14.79
C VAL A 97 6.48 1.59 -14.36
N PHE A 98 7.65 0.97 -14.16
CA PHE A 98 8.86 1.70 -13.78
C PHE A 98 9.33 2.68 -14.86
N THR A 99 9.10 2.37 -16.14
CA THR A 99 9.39 3.29 -17.25
C THR A 99 8.45 4.50 -17.25
N LEU A 100 7.17 4.29 -16.95
CA LEU A 100 6.21 5.37 -16.72
C LEU A 100 6.65 6.27 -15.57
N LEU A 101 7.01 5.68 -14.42
CA LEU A 101 7.52 6.42 -13.26
C LEU A 101 8.76 7.24 -13.60
N LYS A 102 9.75 6.66 -14.29
CA LYS A 102 10.96 7.37 -14.73
C LYS A 102 10.63 8.56 -15.64
N THR A 103 9.65 8.42 -16.53
CA THR A 103 9.19 9.51 -17.41
C THR A 103 8.63 10.67 -16.61
N LEU A 104 7.74 10.37 -15.65
CA LEU A 104 7.12 11.36 -14.77
C LEU A 104 8.16 12.04 -13.86
N LEU A 105 9.07 11.27 -13.25
CA LEU A 105 10.17 11.77 -12.41
C LEU A 105 11.08 12.74 -13.16
N VAL A 106 11.29 12.54 -14.46
CA VAL A 106 12.12 13.42 -15.29
C VAL A 106 11.37 14.67 -15.73
N ASN A 107 10.11 14.54 -16.14
CA ASN A 107 9.35 15.61 -16.79
C ASN A 107 8.67 16.55 -15.79
N TYR A 108 8.11 16.01 -14.70
CA TYR A 108 7.31 16.78 -13.74
C TYR A 108 8.11 17.89 -13.06
N PRO A 109 9.31 17.64 -12.49
CA PRO A 109 10.09 18.69 -11.84
C PRO A 109 10.62 19.76 -12.80
N LYS A 110 10.63 19.48 -14.12
CA LYS A 110 11.03 20.43 -15.17
C LYS A 110 9.90 21.35 -15.61
N GLY A 111 8.69 21.20 -15.08
CA GLY A 111 7.52 21.97 -15.50
C GLY A 111 7.07 21.65 -16.93
N PHE A 112 7.28 20.41 -17.39
CA PHE A 112 6.88 19.98 -18.72
C PHE A 112 5.35 19.98 -18.90
N TYR A 113 4.60 19.70 -17.83
CA TYR A 113 3.15 19.57 -17.87
C TYR A 113 2.47 20.93 -17.64
N PRO A 114 1.58 21.41 -18.54
CA PRO A 114 0.85 22.64 -18.35
C PRO A 114 -0.07 22.61 -17.11
N LYS A 115 -0.18 23.77 -16.47
CA LYS A 115 -1.20 24.03 -15.44
C LYS A 115 -2.55 24.23 -16.10
N THR A 116 -3.57 23.59 -15.54
CA THR A 116 -4.94 23.65 -16.06
C THR A 116 -5.92 23.88 -14.91
N THR A 117 -7.22 23.76 -15.18
CA THR A 117 -8.27 23.78 -14.14
C THR A 117 -8.49 22.41 -13.48
N ILE A 118 -7.81 21.37 -13.94
CA ILE A 118 -7.89 20.04 -13.33
C ILE A 118 -7.10 20.09 -12.03
N VAL A 119 -7.68 19.56 -10.96
CA VAL A 119 -7.07 19.51 -9.64
C VAL A 119 -6.83 18.06 -9.24
N PHE A 120 -5.76 17.82 -8.48
CA PHE A 120 -5.47 16.51 -7.93
C PHE A 120 -4.84 16.63 -6.55
N ASP A 121 -5.44 15.95 -5.56
CA ASP A 121 -4.88 15.84 -4.22
C ASP A 121 -4.21 14.46 -4.05
N PRO A 122 -2.86 14.41 -4.03
CA PRO A 122 -2.14 13.15 -3.83
C PRO A 122 -2.21 12.62 -2.40
N LYS A 123 -2.64 13.43 -1.44
CA LYS A 123 -2.58 13.12 0.00
C LYS A 123 -3.19 11.77 0.38
N PRO A 124 -4.39 11.38 -0.10
CA PRO A 124 -4.97 10.08 0.23
C PRO A 124 -4.12 8.88 -0.22
N LEU A 125 -3.31 9.05 -1.28
CA LEU A 125 -2.52 7.96 -1.86
C LEU A 125 -1.21 7.70 -1.13
N TYR A 126 -0.62 8.71 -0.47
CA TYR A 126 0.63 8.54 0.27
C TYR A 126 0.46 8.51 1.78
N GLU A 127 -0.60 9.08 2.35
CA GLU A 127 -0.91 8.90 3.77
C GLU A 127 -1.31 7.46 4.11
N SER A 128 -1.72 6.69 3.10
CA SER A 128 -1.95 5.25 3.23
C SER A 128 -0.66 4.47 3.52
N GLN A 129 0.53 5.02 3.22
CA GLN A 129 1.80 4.33 3.41
C GLN A 129 2.05 3.98 4.89
N LEU A 130 2.22 2.70 5.17
CA LEU A 130 2.65 2.22 6.48
C LEU A 130 4.16 2.44 6.64
N ILE A 131 4.56 3.34 7.53
CA ILE A 131 5.95 3.49 7.96
C ILE A 131 6.15 2.66 9.21
N ILE A 132 6.90 1.57 9.08
CA ILE A 132 7.20 0.66 10.18
C ILE A 132 8.43 1.18 10.95
N PRO A 133 8.31 1.62 12.21
CA PRO A 133 9.44 2.15 12.96
C PRO A 133 10.48 1.08 13.32
N ASP A 134 11.76 1.45 13.35
CA ASP A 134 12.86 0.50 13.66
C ASP A 134 12.72 -0.20 15.03
N TRP A 135 12.03 0.43 15.99
CA TRP A 135 11.85 -0.16 17.32
C TRP A 135 10.91 -1.36 17.33
N ILE A 136 10.01 -1.52 16.34
CA ILE A 136 9.05 -2.64 16.33
C ILE A 136 9.71 -3.98 15.99
N PHE A 137 10.94 -3.93 15.47
CA PHE A 137 11.81 -5.08 15.22
C PHE A 137 12.60 -5.49 16.46
N GLN A 138 12.67 -4.62 17.46
CA GLN A 138 13.48 -4.85 18.64
C GLN A 138 12.71 -5.70 19.64
N LYS A 139 13.45 -6.57 20.33
CA LYS A 139 12.93 -7.36 21.44
C LYS A 139 12.31 -6.44 22.51
N THR A 140 11.06 -6.70 22.88
CA THR A 140 10.39 -5.96 23.97
C THR A 140 10.96 -6.37 25.33
N LYS A 141 10.73 -5.55 26.35
CA LYS A 141 11.15 -5.86 27.73
C LYS A 141 10.06 -6.68 28.44
N GLY A 142 10.47 -7.52 29.38
CA GLY A 142 9.56 -8.30 30.21
C GLY A 142 10.11 -9.69 30.49
N GLU A 143 9.25 -10.54 31.06
CA GLU A 143 9.47 -11.98 31.18
C GLU A 143 9.46 -12.64 29.80
N GLU A 144 10.33 -13.63 29.56
CA GLU A 144 10.41 -14.28 28.25
C GLU A 144 9.09 -14.98 27.89
N SER A 145 8.50 -14.59 26.76
CA SER A 145 7.33 -15.27 26.21
C SER A 145 7.70 -16.63 25.63
N TYR A 146 6.76 -17.58 25.64
CA TYR A 146 6.87 -18.88 24.99
C TYR A 146 5.52 -19.31 24.42
N VAL A 147 5.57 -20.07 23.34
CA VAL A 147 4.38 -20.67 22.70
C VAL A 147 4.28 -22.13 23.16
N TYR A 148 3.10 -22.52 23.64
CA TYR A 148 2.76 -23.88 24.07
C TYR A 148 1.44 -24.37 23.46
N TYR A 149 0.69 -23.51 22.77
CA TYR A 149 -0.36 -23.93 21.84
C TYR A 149 0.27 -24.40 20.54
N GLU A 150 -0.32 -25.44 19.96
CA GLU A 150 -0.06 -25.92 18.61
C GLU A 150 -1.21 -25.50 17.67
N GLU A 151 -1.01 -25.61 16.35
CA GLU A 151 -2.08 -25.30 15.38
C GLU A 151 -3.36 -26.14 15.64
N ASP A 152 -3.20 -27.42 15.95
CA ASP A 152 -4.32 -28.32 16.27
C ASP A 152 -5.17 -27.84 17.48
N ASP A 153 -4.61 -27.07 18.41
CA ASP A 153 -5.33 -26.55 19.58
C ASP A 153 -6.37 -25.49 19.21
N ILE A 154 -6.19 -24.84 18.06
CA ILE A 154 -6.97 -23.69 17.61
C ILE A 154 -7.66 -23.89 16.26
N ASP A 155 -7.24 -24.87 15.46
CA ASP A 155 -7.76 -25.12 14.10
C ASP A 155 -9.27 -25.37 14.07
N TYR A 156 -9.84 -25.78 15.20
CA TYR A 156 -11.27 -26.01 15.36
C TYR A 156 -12.04 -24.84 15.97
N TRP A 157 -11.38 -23.71 16.22
CA TRP A 157 -12.04 -22.53 16.80
C TRP A 157 -12.81 -21.78 15.72
N PHE A 158 -14.11 -21.67 15.95
CA PHE A 158 -14.95 -20.75 15.19
C PHE A 158 -14.93 -19.36 15.85
N GLU A 159 -15.56 -18.36 15.22
CA GLU A 159 -15.61 -16.96 15.70
C GLU A 159 -16.01 -16.85 17.19
N GLU A 160 -17.01 -17.64 17.62
CA GLU A 160 -17.46 -17.64 19.03
C GLU A 160 -16.41 -18.20 19.99
N ASP A 161 -15.63 -19.21 19.55
CA ASP A 161 -14.56 -19.81 20.34
C ASP A 161 -13.39 -18.85 20.49
N TRP A 162 -12.98 -18.17 19.41
CA TRP A 162 -11.97 -17.10 19.47
C TRP A 162 -12.32 -16.06 20.52
N LYS A 163 -13.51 -15.47 20.41
CA LYS A 163 -13.98 -14.45 21.36
C LYS A 163 -14.03 -14.99 22.78
N LYS A 164 -14.52 -16.21 22.97
CA LYS A 164 -14.65 -16.84 24.30
C LYS A 164 -13.27 -17.12 24.91
N ASN A 165 -12.31 -17.62 24.15
CA ASN A 165 -10.98 -17.97 24.64
C ASN A 165 -10.16 -16.71 24.93
N ILE A 166 -10.23 -15.68 24.08
CA ILE A 166 -9.60 -14.37 24.35
C ILE A 166 -10.11 -13.79 25.67
N ASN A 167 -11.43 -13.75 25.86
CA ASN A 167 -12.03 -13.20 27.09
C ASN A 167 -11.75 -14.02 28.35
N ARG A 168 -11.36 -15.29 28.20
CA ARG A 168 -11.06 -16.21 29.31
C ARG A 168 -9.58 -16.27 29.66
N ALA A 169 -8.70 -15.64 28.88
CA ALA A 169 -7.30 -15.58 29.21
C ALA A 169 -7.13 -14.95 30.61
N GLU A 170 -6.50 -15.68 31.53
CA GLU A 170 -6.28 -15.25 32.91
C GLU A 170 -4.90 -14.61 33.08
N THR A 171 -3.98 -14.89 32.16
CA THR A 171 -2.60 -14.38 32.17
C THR A 171 -2.21 -13.77 30.82
N SER A 172 -1.23 -12.85 30.84
CA SER A 172 -0.65 -12.31 29.60
C SER A 172 -0.02 -13.40 28.73
N ILE A 173 0.54 -14.46 29.32
CA ILE A 173 1.14 -15.56 28.55
C ILE A 173 0.09 -16.41 27.83
N GLU A 174 -1.08 -16.64 28.42
CA GLU A 174 -2.21 -17.28 27.73
C GLU A 174 -2.71 -16.41 26.58
N LEU A 175 -2.88 -15.09 26.82
CA LEU A 175 -3.29 -14.16 25.76
C LEU A 175 -2.26 -14.10 24.62
N PHE A 176 -0.95 -14.15 24.95
CA PHE A 176 0.14 -14.22 23.98
C PHE A 176 0.03 -15.46 23.10
N ASN A 177 -0.28 -16.62 23.70
CA ASN A 177 -0.44 -17.88 22.98
C ASN A 177 -1.62 -17.86 22.02
N ILE A 178 -2.73 -17.21 22.39
CA ILE A 178 -3.86 -16.99 21.48
C ILE A 178 -3.46 -16.02 20.36
N ALA A 179 -2.82 -14.91 20.72
CA ALA A 179 -2.42 -13.87 19.77
C ALA A 179 -1.42 -14.38 18.70
N TYR A 180 -0.60 -15.38 19.05
CA TYR A 180 0.38 -16.00 18.15
C TYR A 180 -0.24 -16.62 16.90
N PHE A 181 -1.53 -16.93 16.91
CA PHE A 181 -2.20 -17.56 15.79
C PHE A 181 -3.28 -16.71 15.13
N ILE A 182 -3.32 -15.40 15.42
CA ILE A 182 -4.21 -14.50 14.69
C ILE A 182 -3.88 -14.56 13.20
N ASN A 183 -4.93 -14.75 12.41
CA ASN A 183 -4.93 -14.69 10.95
C ASN A 183 -6.05 -13.79 10.40
N GLU A 184 -6.87 -13.18 11.26
CA GLU A 184 -7.97 -12.29 10.88
C GLU A 184 -7.95 -10.97 11.69
N PRO A 185 -8.25 -9.81 11.07
CA PRO A 185 -8.21 -8.51 11.74
C PRO A 185 -9.14 -8.37 12.95
N GLU A 186 -10.30 -9.01 12.95
CA GLU A 186 -11.30 -8.92 14.02
C GLU A 186 -10.79 -9.51 15.34
N HIS A 187 -9.99 -10.59 15.26
CA HIS A 187 -9.37 -11.21 16.44
C HIS A 187 -8.29 -10.31 17.05
N ALA A 188 -7.55 -9.58 16.22
CA ALA A 188 -6.54 -8.63 16.68
C ALA A 188 -7.15 -7.51 17.54
N ASP A 189 -8.32 -6.98 17.17
CA ASP A 189 -9.00 -5.93 17.95
C ASP A 189 -9.34 -6.42 19.36
N LEU A 190 -9.83 -7.65 19.49
CA LEU A 190 -10.16 -8.26 20.78
C LEU A 190 -8.92 -8.42 21.65
N ILE A 191 -7.80 -8.87 21.06
CA ILE A 191 -6.52 -8.97 21.77
C ILE A 191 -6.05 -7.58 22.22
N LEU A 192 -5.98 -6.60 21.32
CA LEU A 192 -5.43 -5.27 21.57
C LEU A 192 -6.23 -4.45 22.59
N GLN A 193 -7.52 -4.79 22.79
CA GLN A 193 -8.38 -4.17 23.79
C GLN A 193 -8.40 -4.95 25.12
N HIS A 194 -7.82 -6.14 25.18
CA HIS A 194 -7.85 -6.98 26.37
C HIS A 194 -7.00 -6.36 27.50
N PRO A 195 -7.45 -6.37 28.77
CA PRO A 195 -6.68 -5.82 29.89
C PRO A 195 -5.31 -6.46 30.12
N LEU A 196 -5.12 -7.70 29.66
CA LEU A 196 -3.85 -8.42 29.74
C LEU A 196 -2.93 -8.18 28.53
N CYS A 197 -3.39 -7.42 27.53
CA CYS A 197 -2.56 -7.05 26.39
C CYS A 197 -1.44 -6.14 26.87
N ASP A 198 -0.22 -6.61 26.66
CA ASP A 198 0.99 -5.90 26.98
C ASP A 198 1.70 -5.49 25.67
N LYS A 199 2.83 -4.80 25.80
CA LYS A 199 3.60 -4.34 24.64
C LYS A 199 4.16 -5.51 23.83
N GLY A 200 4.60 -6.60 24.46
CA GLY A 200 5.07 -7.80 23.76
C GLY A 200 3.98 -8.40 22.87
N ILE A 201 2.77 -8.55 23.42
CA ILE A 201 1.58 -9.03 22.69
C ILE A 201 1.20 -8.05 21.58
N ALA A 202 1.19 -6.74 21.84
CA ALA A 202 0.86 -5.76 20.81
C ALA A 202 1.84 -5.79 19.62
N VAL A 203 3.14 -5.98 19.89
CA VAL A 203 4.16 -6.15 18.84
C VAL A 203 3.98 -7.49 18.10
N LEU A 204 3.66 -8.58 18.79
CA LEU A 204 3.31 -9.86 18.15
C LEU A 204 2.10 -9.72 17.23
N THR A 205 1.02 -9.12 17.72
CA THR A 205 -0.21 -8.89 16.96
C THR A 205 0.04 -8.01 15.74
N PHE A 206 0.89 -6.97 15.86
CA PHE A 206 1.34 -6.19 14.71
C PHE A 206 1.93 -7.09 13.61
N TRP A 207 2.84 -8.00 13.99
CA TRP A 207 3.48 -8.87 13.01
C TRP A 207 2.54 -9.92 12.41
N ARG A 208 1.57 -10.43 13.18
CA ARG A 208 0.54 -11.32 12.65
C ARG A 208 -0.35 -10.63 11.65
N LEU A 209 -0.83 -9.43 11.95
CA LEU A 209 -1.60 -8.63 10.98
C LEU A 209 -0.76 -8.31 9.73
N TYR A 210 0.51 -7.94 9.92
CA TYR A 210 1.39 -7.61 8.81
C TYR A 210 1.63 -8.80 7.87
N THR A 211 1.91 -9.98 8.41
CA THR A 211 2.22 -11.17 7.60
C THR A 211 0.94 -11.85 7.09
N GLU A 212 0.01 -12.15 7.97
CA GLU A 212 -1.14 -13.04 7.71
C GLU A 212 -2.37 -12.28 7.17
N CYS A 213 -2.52 -10.99 7.52
CA CYS A 213 -3.70 -10.20 7.17
C CYS A 213 -3.40 -9.09 6.15
N SER A 214 -2.30 -9.16 5.41
CA SER A 214 -1.90 -8.11 4.44
C SER A 214 -2.90 -7.89 3.30
N LEU A 215 -3.78 -8.85 3.02
CA LEU A 215 -4.80 -8.78 1.97
C LEU A 215 -6.06 -7.99 2.37
N TYR A 216 -6.25 -7.71 3.66
CA TYR A 216 -7.43 -6.99 4.15
C TYR A 216 -7.23 -5.48 4.01
N THR A 217 -8.28 -4.79 3.59
CA THR A 217 -8.24 -3.36 3.23
C THR A 217 -7.92 -2.42 4.39
N ASP A 218 -8.25 -2.82 5.62
CA ASP A 218 -8.12 -2.04 6.85
C ASP A 218 -6.84 -2.36 7.65
N THR A 219 -6.08 -3.38 7.24
CA THR A 219 -4.86 -3.82 7.94
C THR A 219 -3.86 -2.69 8.13
N ASN A 220 -3.60 -1.86 7.11
CA ASN A 220 -2.64 -0.77 7.23
C ASN A 220 -3.03 0.27 8.29
N ASP A 221 -4.32 0.57 8.41
CA ASP A 221 -4.81 1.53 9.42
C ASP A 221 -4.71 0.95 10.82
N LYS A 222 -5.03 -0.35 10.99
CA LYS A 222 -4.81 -1.08 12.26
C LYS A 222 -3.34 -1.11 12.67
N LEU A 223 -2.44 -1.39 11.73
CA LEU A 223 -1.00 -1.41 11.99
C LEU A 223 -0.50 -0.02 12.46
N LYS A 224 -0.98 1.07 11.85
CA LYS A 224 -0.72 2.44 12.30
C LYS A 224 -1.28 2.71 13.69
N GLU A 225 -2.49 2.21 13.98
CA GLU A 225 -3.10 2.35 15.30
C GLU A 225 -2.26 1.66 16.38
N ILE A 226 -1.78 0.44 16.14
CA ILE A 226 -0.92 -0.29 17.07
C ILE A 226 0.37 0.50 17.33
N ILE A 227 1.03 0.98 16.28
CA ILE A 227 2.22 1.84 16.39
C ILE A 227 1.93 3.04 17.30
N ASN A 228 0.83 3.75 17.05
CA ASN A 228 0.44 4.92 17.82
C ASN A 228 0.11 4.57 19.29
N ASN A 229 -0.62 3.49 19.53
CA ASN A 229 -0.97 3.03 20.88
C ASN A 229 0.30 2.68 21.68
N ILE A 230 1.29 2.02 21.06
CA ILE A 230 2.57 1.71 21.71
C ILE A 230 3.36 2.99 22.00
N LEU A 231 3.45 3.93 21.05
CA LEU A 231 4.15 5.21 21.23
C LEU A 231 3.53 6.05 22.37
N ASN A 232 2.23 5.96 22.57
CA ASN A 232 1.51 6.61 23.66
C ASN A 232 1.54 5.82 24.99
N ASN A 233 2.38 4.78 25.09
CA ASN A 233 2.53 3.92 26.27
C ASN A 233 1.21 3.33 26.76
N ARG A 234 0.30 2.96 25.84
CA ARG A 234 -1.00 2.38 26.17
C ARG A 234 -0.89 0.98 26.78
N TYR A 235 0.20 0.27 26.46
CA TYR A 235 0.44 -1.10 26.90
C TYR A 235 1.57 -1.17 27.93
N PRO A 236 1.40 -1.92 29.04
CA PRO A 236 2.49 -2.20 29.98
C PRO A 236 3.57 -3.10 29.33
N GLU A 237 4.79 -3.10 29.88
CA GLU A 237 5.85 -4.05 29.49
C GLU A 237 5.86 -5.21 30.49
N ILE A 238 5.23 -6.34 30.15
CA ILE A 238 5.12 -7.54 31.01
C ILE A 238 5.89 -8.69 30.40
N LEU A 239 5.68 -8.95 29.12
CA LEU A 239 6.27 -10.00 28.31
C LEU A 239 7.28 -9.42 27.32
N SER A 240 8.38 -10.13 27.21
CA SER A 240 9.41 -9.96 26.21
C SER A 240 9.08 -10.83 24.99
N TYR A 241 8.87 -10.18 23.85
CA TYR A 241 8.71 -10.79 22.53
C TYR A 241 9.83 -10.34 21.60
N ASN A 242 10.41 -11.28 20.86
CA ASN A 242 11.48 -11.00 19.90
C ASN A 242 11.02 -11.34 18.46
N PRO A 243 10.65 -10.33 17.65
CA PRO A 243 10.27 -10.54 16.26
C PRO A 243 11.37 -11.20 15.42
N GLN A 244 12.64 -10.99 15.76
CA GLN A 244 13.76 -11.51 14.97
C GLN A 244 13.96 -13.02 15.09
N SER A 245 13.34 -13.65 16.09
CA SER A 245 13.36 -15.11 16.28
C SER A 245 12.05 -15.78 15.91
N ASP A 246 11.06 -15.02 15.45
CA ASP A 246 9.75 -15.52 15.06
C ASP A 246 9.73 -15.81 13.56
N GLU A 247 9.55 -17.08 13.18
CA GLU A 247 9.59 -17.54 11.79
C GLU A 247 8.43 -16.97 10.95
N LYS A 248 7.33 -16.55 11.58
CA LYS A 248 6.19 -15.90 10.90
C LYS A 248 6.44 -14.42 10.61
N VAL A 249 7.58 -13.85 11.01
CA VAL A 249 7.95 -12.47 10.68
C VAL A 249 8.70 -12.46 9.35
N ASP A 250 7.97 -12.34 8.25
CA ASP A 250 8.57 -12.14 6.91
C ASP A 250 8.62 -10.66 6.54
N TYR A 251 9.52 -9.93 7.21
CA TYR A 251 9.83 -8.55 6.82
C TYR A 251 11.25 -8.42 6.32
N LYS A 252 11.39 -7.94 5.10
CA LYS A 252 12.66 -7.48 4.54
C LYS A 252 12.59 -5.96 4.44
N LYS A 253 13.42 -5.28 5.23
CA LYS A 253 13.60 -3.82 5.10
C LYS A 253 14.03 -3.52 3.67
N LYS A 254 13.11 -2.96 2.87
CA LYS A 254 13.40 -2.57 1.48
C LYS A 254 14.55 -1.57 1.52
N LYS A 255 15.61 -1.84 0.75
CA LYS A 255 16.72 -0.90 0.63
C LYS A 255 16.30 0.21 -0.30
N ILE A 256 16.06 1.40 0.24
CA ILE A 256 15.69 2.57 -0.57
C ILE A 256 16.90 3.01 -1.41
N ALA A 257 16.72 3.01 -2.73
CA ALA A 257 17.70 3.45 -3.73
C ALA A 257 17.44 4.89 -4.20
N TRP A 258 16.21 5.36 -4.09
CA TRP A 258 15.79 6.75 -4.34
C TRP A 258 14.53 7.06 -3.52
N GLU A 259 14.29 8.34 -3.25
CA GLU A 259 13.13 8.81 -2.49
C GLU A 259 12.17 9.57 -3.39
N ILE A 260 10.87 9.45 -3.13
CA ILE A 260 9.84 10.25 -3.82
C ILE A 260 10.07 11.75 -3.54
N PRO A 261 10.28 12.60 -4.57
CA PRO A 261 10.51 14.03 -4.36
C PRO A 261 9.29 14.76 -3.78
N GLU A 262 9.51 15.71 -2.87
CA GLU A 262 8.46 16.48 -2.18
C GLU A 262 7.48 17.21 -3.11
N ILE A 263 7.90 17.53 -4.35
CA ILE A 263 7.02 18.18 -5.31
C ILE A 263 5.80 17.31 -5.66
N PHE A 264 5.94 15.98 -5.62
CA PHE A 264 4.83 15.04 -5.87
C PHE A 264 3.88 14.94 -4.68
N ARG A 265 4.22 15.44 -3.48
CA ARG A 265 3.31 15.38 -2.32
C ARG A 265 2.36 16.58 -2.24
N LYS A 266 2.53 17.57 -3.11
CA LYS A 266 1.76 18.82 -3.09
C LYS A 266 0.52 18.71 -3.96
N PRO A 267 -0.66 19.14 -3.47
CA PRO A 267 -1.84 19.22 -4.32
C PRO A 267 -1.65 20.28 -5.39
N VAL A 268 -2.30 20.07 -6.53
CA VAL A 268 -2.32 20.98 -7.69
C VAL A 268 -3.75 21.30 -8.11
#